data_AF-A0A8T5XMG2-F1
#
_entry.id   AF-A0A8T5XMG2-F1
#
_cell.length_a   1.000
_cell.length_b   1.000
_cell.length_c   1.000
_cell.angle_alpha   90.00
_cell.angle_beta   90.00
_cell.angle_gamma   90.00
#
_symmetry.space_group_name_H-M   'P 1'
#
loop_
_entity.id
_entity.type
_entity.pdbx_description
1 polymer ?
#
loop_
_entity_poly.entity_id
_entity_poly.type
_entity_poly.pdbx_seq_one_letter_code
_entity_poly.pdbx_strand_id
1 'polypeptide(L)'
;MNIKTIALIVLVLSASEIFFNIFTNLFLKIVSSFKKDYSFSEKFETGFKLFWIAIFLASTIYFLDLGVRILARWFNIPLDKSFLDLFR
;
A
#
# COMPACT_ATOMS: atom_id res chain seq x y z
N MET A 1 -3.06 -17.58 5.99
CA MET A 1 -3.13 -16.74 4.78
C MET A 1 -1.77 -16.74 4.10
N ASN A 2 -1.75 -16.79 2.77
CA ASN A 2 -0.49 -16.75 2.02
C ASN A 2 0.05 -15.30 1.97
N ILE A 3 1.37 -15.11 1.86
CA ILE A 3 1.99 -13.76 1.91
C ILE A 3 1.47 -12.84 0.80
N LYS A 4 1.13 -13.43 -0.36
CA LYS A 4 0.49 -12.75 -1.48
C LYS A 4 -0.88 -12.17 -1.11
N THR A 5 -1.67 -12.92 -0.35
CA THR A 5 -2.99 -12.48 0.11
C THR A 5 -2.88 -11.34 1.11
N ILE A 6 -1.90 -11.41 2.02
CA ILE A 6 -1.62 -10.34 2.97
C ILE A 6 -1.22 -9.07 2.22
N ALA A 7 -0.27 -9.16 1.28
CA ALA A 7 0.16 -8.03 0.47
C ALA A 7 -1.01 -7.42 -0.33
N LEU A 8 -1.90 -8.25 -0.88
CA LEU A 8 -3.06 -7.77 -1.63
C LEU A 8 -4.01 -6.97 -0.73
N ILE A 9 -4.32 -7.50 0.45
CA ILE A 9 -5.18 -6.80 1.42
C ILE A 9 -4.53 -5.49 1.83
N VAL A 10 -3.23 -5.50 2.13
CA VAL A 10 -2.49 -4.29 2.48
C VAL A 10 -2.54 -3.26 1.35
N LEU A 11 -2.42 -3.68 0.08
CA LEU A 11 -2.53 -2.80 -1.08
C LEU A 11 -3.93 -2.18 -1.19
N VAL A 12 -4.99 -2.99 -1.02
CA VAL A 12 -6.38 -2.51 -1.09
C VAL A 12 -6.70 -1.56 0.07
N LEU A 13 -6.25 -1.88 1.29
CA LEU A 13 -6.46 -1.03 2.46
C LEU A 13 -5.69 0.29 2.33
N SER A 14 -4.43 0.24 1.91
CA SER A 14 -3.63 1.44 1.70
C SER A 14 -4.15 2.32 0.57
N ALA A 15 -4.59 1.73 -0.55
CA ALA A 15 -5.28 2.48 -1.60
C ALA A 15 -6.57 3.13 -1.08
N SER A 16 -7.37 2.37 -0.33
CA SER A 16 -8.61 2.88 0.25
C SER A 16 -8.35 4.08 1.16
N GLU A 17 -7.26 4.05 1.92
CA GLU A 17 -6.87 5.19 2.75
C GLU A 17 -6.45 6.40 1.92
N ILE A 18 -5.58 6.21 0.94
CA ILE A 18 -5.02 7.31 0.14
C ILE A 18 -6.12 8.03 -0.65
N PHE A 19 -7.07 7.28 -1.24
CA PHE A 19 -8.10 7.84 -2.09
C PHE A 19 -9.35 8.29 -1.33
N PHE A 20 -9.73 7.60 -0.24
CA PHE A 20 -11.01 7.83 0.44
C PHE A 20 -10.86 8.24 1.92
N ASN A 21 -9.64 8.30 2.47
CA ASN A 21 -9.36 8.64 3.88
C ASN A 21 -10.20 7.81 4.87
N ILE A 22 -10.46 6.54 4.56
CA ILE A 22 -11.40 5.68 5.32
C ILE A 22 -10.97 5.55 6.78
N PHE A 23 -9.72 5.17 7.03
CA PHE A 23 -9.16 5.03 8.38
C PHE A 23 -8.99 6.38 9.06
N THR A 24 -8.55 7.43 8.36
CA THR A 24 -8.50 8.79 8.94
C THR A 24 -9.88 9.21 9.45
N ASN A 25 -10.94 9.00 8.64
CA ASN A 25 -12.31 9.32 9.01
C ASN A 25 -12.86 8.42 10.12
N LEU A 26 -12.56 7.12 10.10
CA LEU A 26 -12.92 6.20 11.18
C LEU A 26 -12.27 6.62 12.50
N PHE A 27 -10.99 6.99 12.46
CA PHE A 27 -10.26 7.42 13.65
C PHE A 27 -10.83 8.72 14.21
N LEU A 28 -11.11 9.70 13.35
CA LEU A 28 -11.80 10.94 13.72
C LEU A 28 -13.16 10.66 14.38
N LYS A 29 -13.95 9.74 13.82
CA LYS A 29 -15.27 9.37 14.34
C LYS A 29 -15.19 8.68 15.71
N ILE A 30 -14.20 7.82 15.92
CA ILE A 30 -13.94 7.19 17.21
C ILE A 30 -13.52 8.25 18.22
N VAL A 31 -12.54 9.09 17.89
CA VAL A 31 -12.00 10.08 18.83
C VAL A 31 -13.04 11.14 19.20
N SER A 32 -13.81 11.63 18.24
CA SER A 32 -14.91 12.58 18.51
C SER A 32 -16.01 12.01 19.41
N SER A 33 -16.19 10.68 19.41
CA SER A 33 -17.11 10.00 20.34
C SER A 33 -16.61 10.00 21.79
N PHE A 34 -15.30 10.10 22.02
CA PHE A 34 -14.68 10.17 23.35
C PHE A 34 -14.32 11.60 23.80
N LYS A 35 -13.98 12.49 22.87
CA LYS A 35 -13.65 13.90 23.12
C LYS A 35 -14.25 14.77 22.01
N LYS A 36 -15.30 15.53 22.36
CA LYS A 36 -16.08 16.35 21.42
C LYS A 36 -15.29 17.43 20.68
N ASP A 37 -14.16 17.90 21.23
CA ASP A 37 -13.36 19.01 20.67
C ASP A 37 -11.93 18.60 20.27
N TYR A 38 -11.72 17.35 19.85
CA TYR A 38 -10.39 16.92 19.42
C TYR A 38 -10.19 17.18 17.92
N SER A 39 -9.42 18.22 17.58
CA SER A 39 -8.92 18.41 16.22
C SER A 39 -7.59 17.68 16.05
N PHE A 40 -7.45 16.88 14.99
CA PHE A 40 -6.15 16.34 14.63
C PHE A 40 -5.17 17.47 14.30
N SER A 41 -3.95 17.38 14.82
CA SER A 41 -2.88 18.27 14.35
C SER A 41 -2.55 17.91 12.91
N GLU A 42 -2.36 18.93 12.08
CA GLU A 42 -2.01 18.79 10.65
C GLU A 42 -0.76 17.92 10.43
N LYS A 43 0.19 17.96 11.38
CA LYS A 43 1.39 17.10 11.40
C LYS A 43 1.05 15.62 11.53
N PHE A 44 0.07 15.28 12.37
CA PHE A 44 -0.34 13.88 12.54
C PHE A 44 -1.06 13.37 11.29
N GLU A 45 -2.00 14.16 10.74
CA GLU A 45 -2.73 13.76 9.53
C GLU A 45 -1.78 13.53 8.35
N THR A 46 -0.82 14.44 8.17
CA THR A 46 0.21 14.32 7.14
C THR A 46 1.09 13.08 7.36
N GLY A 47 1.56 12.86 8.59
CA GLY A 47 2.38 11.70 8.93
C GLY A 47 1.65 10.37 8.72
N PHE A 48 0.36 10.32 9.07
CA PHE A 48 -0.49 9.15 8.89
C PHE A 48 -0.69 8.84 7.40
N LYS A 49 -0.99 9.85 6.57
CA LYS A 49 -1.09 9.69 5.11
C LYS A 49 0.22 9.20 4.49
N LEU A 50 1.35 9.79 4.88
CA LEU A 50 2.67 9.38 4.37
C LEU A 50 2.99 7.92 4.70
N PHE A 51 2.62 7.45 5.89
CA PHE A 51 2.78 6.04 6.28
C PHE A 51 2.01 5.10 5.34
N TRP A 52 0.75 5.42 5.04
CA TRP A 52 -0.06 4.63 4.12
C TRP A 52 0.45 4.67 2.68
N ILE A 53 0.95 5.82 2.23
CA ILE A 53 1.62 5.96 0.91
C ILE A 53 2.85 5.05 0.83
N ALA A 54 3.70 5.03 1.85
CA ALA A 54 4.89 4.17 1.87
C ALA A 54 4.52 2.68 1.78
N ILE A 55 3.51 2.25 2.52
CA ILE A 55 2.98 0.88 2.48
C ILE A 55 2.39 0.55 1.10
N PHE A 56 1.64 1.47 0.52
CA PHE A 56 1.07 1.31 -0.81
C PHE A 56 2.16 1.13 -1.87
N LEU A 57 3.21 1.95 -1.83
CA LEU A 57 4.34 1.86 -2.76
C LEU A 57 5.07 0.52 -2.62
N ALA A 58 5.40 0.11 -1.39
CA ALA A 58 6.07 -1.17 -1.14
C ALA A 58 5.24 -2.37 -1.68
N SER A 59 3.94 -2.34 -1.43
CA SER A 59 3.02 -3.38 -1.91
C SER A 59 2.90 -3.36 -3.44
N THR A 60 2.84 -2.17 -4.03
CA THR A 60 2.76 -1.99 -5.49
C THR A 60 4.01 -2.56 -6.17
N ILE A 61 5.21 -2.25 -5.65
CA ILE A 61 6.47 -2.79 -6.17
C ILE A 61 6.49 -4.32 -6.11
N TYR A 62 6.04 -4.91 -5.00
CA TYR A 62 5.94 -6.37 -4.86
C TYR A 62 5.03 -7.00 -5.92
N PHE A 63 3.86 -6.40 -6.19
CA PHE A 63 2.94 -6.90 -7.22
C PHE A 63 3.41 -6.64 -8.64
N LEU A 64 4.15 -5.56 -8.88
CA LEU A 64 4.78 -5.32 -10.19
C LEU A 64 5.82 -6.39 -10.50
N ASP A 65 6.72 -6.72 -9.57
CA ASP A 65 7.69 -7.81 -9.76
C ASP A 65 6.99 -9.15 -10.03
N LEU A 66 5.96 -9.48 -9.23
CA LEU A 66 5.14 -10.67 -9.48
C LEU A 66 4.46 -10.64 -10.85
N GLY A 67 3.91 -9.48 -11.24
CA GLY A 67 3.25 -9.28 -12.51
C GLY A 67 4.19 -9.53 -13.68
N VAL A 68 5.40 -8.99 -13.64
CA VAL A 68 6.39 -9.22 -14.69
C VAL A 68 6.82 -10.67 -14.75
N ARG A 69 7.01 -11.35 -13.61
CA ARG A 69 7.32 -12.79 -13.58
C ARG A 69 6.22 -13.64 -14.21
N ILE A 70 4.96 -13.30 -13.95
CA ILE A 70 3.80 -14.00 -14.54
C ILE A 70 3.75 -13.74 -16.04
N LEU A 71 3.92 -12.49 -16.48
CA LEU A 71 3.92 -12.12 -17.89
C LEU A 71 5.04 -12.82 -18.65
N ALA A 72 6.27 -12.79 -18.16
CA ALA A 72 7.39 -13.47 -18.82
C ALA A 72 7.16 -14.97 -18.93
N ARG A 73 6.54 -15.61 -17.92
CA ARG A 73 6.14 -17.02 -18.02
C ARG A 73 5.08 -17.23 -19.12
N TRP A 74 4.11 -16.33 -19.27
CA TRP A 74 3.13 -16.39 -20.36
C TRP A 74 3.77 -16.21 -21.74
N PHE A 75 4.78 -15.35 -21.85
CA PHE A 75 5.54 -15.13 -23.08
C PHE A 75 6.71 -16.11 -23.27
N ASN A 76 6.86 -17.08 -22.37
CA ASN A 76 7.95 -18.06 -22.38
C ASN A 76 9.36 -17.43 -22.42
N ILE A 77 9.49 -16.23 -21.84
CA ILE A 77 10.75 -15.50 -21.75
C ILE A 77 11.52 -16.01 -20.54
N PRO A 78 12.75 -16.54 -20.72
CA PRO A 78 13.60 -16.96 -19.62
C PRO A 78 13.97 -15.75 -18.73
N LEU A 79 13.42 -15.73 -17.51
CA LEU A 79 13.78 -14.77 -16.45
C LEU A 79 14.85 -15.37 -15.54
N ASP A 80 15.95 -15.83 -16.12
CA ASP A 80 17.07 -16.44 -15.38
C ASP A 80 17.90 -15.36 -14.67
N LYS A 81 17.73 -14.11 -15.09
CA LYS A 81 18.48 -12.96 -14.64
C LYS A 81 17.61 -12.05 -13.79
N SER A 82 18.20 -11.57 -12.69
CA SER A 82 17.56 -10.62 -11.79
C SER A 82 17.11 -9.40 -12.58
N PHE A 83 16.00 -8.76 -12.19
CA PHE A 83 15.52 -7.52 -12.83
C PHE A 83 16.61 -6.43 -12.89
N LEU A 84 17.57 -6.48 -11.97
CA LEU A 84 18.75 -5.61 -11.91
C LEU A 84 19.74 -5.81 -13.07
N ASP A 85 19.73 -6.95 -13.76
CA ASP A 85 20.63 -7.20 -14.90
C ASP A 85 20.14 -6.56 -16.20
N LEU A 86 18.88 -6.10 -16.28
CA LEU A 86 18.36 -5.39 -17.46
C LEU A 86 18.89 -3.94 -17.57
N PHE A 87 19.42 -3.39 -16.48
CA PHE A 87 19.97 -2.03 -16.42
C PHE A 87 21.51 -2.01 -16.41
N ARG A 88 22.16 -3.16 -16.65
CA ARG A 88 23.61 -3.29 -16.82
C ARG A 88 23.95 -3.48 -18.29
#